data_AF-A0A840YSY8-F1
#
_entry.id   AF-A0A840YSY8-F1
#
_cell.length_a   1.000
_cell.length_b   1.000
_cell.length_c   1.000
_cell.angle_alpha   90.00
_cell.angle_beta   90.00
_cell.angle_gamma   90.00
#
_symmetry.space_group_name_H-M   'P 1'
#
loop_
_entity.id
_entity.type
_entity.pdbx_description
1 polymer ?
#
loop_
_entity_poly.entity_id
_entity_poly.type
_entity_poly.pdbx_seq_one_letter_code
_entity_poly.pdbx_strand_id
1 'polypeptide(L)'
;MKVMPDEPGMRPYAVVIALLLVTHPCLAFAQSQGVSLPPPTRQLSGLTSDEANALIIKLQVAQQKLKAGTFQNFELLAGSVASYDMTKVSPRDVFLKVPFAAVWSIERVRTDNPLWQPYRLAYAPTGLGKLYWDIEVTLGINGNIEQVVMTYRPPAPS
;
A
#
# COMPACT_ATOMS: atom_id res chain seq x y z
N MET A 1 -27.05 70.45 27.85
CA MET A 1 -27.92 70.06 28.99
C MET A 1 -28.55 68.72 28.62
N LYS A 2 -28.01 67.57 29.06
CA LYS A 2 -28.23 66.90 30.37
C LYS A 2 -29.75 66.77 30.60
N VAL A 3 -30.34 65.57 30.67
CA VAL A 3 -30.17 64.58 31.76
C VAL A 3 -30.72 63.21 31.27
N MET A 4 -29.96 62.12 31.45
CA MET A 4 -30.51 60.77 31.65
C MET A 4 -30.99 60.64 33.09
N PRO A 5 -32.09 59.90 33.32
CA PRO A 5 -32.07 58.84 34.33
C PRO A 5 -32.87 57.62 33.79
N ASP A 6 -32.86 56.41 34.32
CA ASP A 6 -32.18 55.73 35.42
C ASP A 6 -32.36 54.25 35.07
N GLU A 7 -31.34 53.42 35.29
CA GLU A 7 -31.55 51.96 35.32
C GLU A 7 -32.31 51.59 36.60
N PRO A 8 -33.17 50.57 36.55
CA PRO A 8 -33.36 49.74 37.72
C PRO A 8 -33.09 48.27 37.43
N GLY A 9 -32.17 47.71 38.23
CA GLY A 9 -32.52 46.51 39.00
C GLY A 9 -32.09 45.17 38.43
N MET A 10 -30.85 44.80 38.74
CA MET A 10 -30.35 43.42 38.71
C MET A 10 -31.05 42.55 39.77
N ARG A 11 -31.71 41.45 39.37
CA ARG A 11 -31.77 40.20 40.16
C ARG A 11 -31.74 38.95 39.25
N PRO A 12 -31.02 37.89 39.68
CA PRO A 12 -30.64 36.78 38.83
C PRO A 12 -31.67 35.64 38.89
N TYR A 13 -32.23 35.26 37.74
CA TYR A 13 -32.85 33.94 37.60
C TYR A 13 -31.83 32.97 37.01
N ALA A 14 -31.26 32.16 37.91
CA ALA A 14 -30.56 30.95 37.53
C ALA A 14 -31.53 30.04 36.77
N VAL A 15 -31.33 29.91 35.46
CA VAL A 15 -31.94 28.88 34.65
C VAL A 15 -30.82 27.95 34.22
N VAL A 16 -30.61 26.92 35.04
CA VAL A 16 -29.79 25.75 34.70
C VAL A 16 -30.58 24.97 33.66
N ILE A 17 -30.25 25.14 32.37
CA ILE A 17 -30.67 24.19 31.34
C ILE A 17 -29.49 23.25 31.12
N ALA A 18 -29.55 22.13 31.83
CA ALA A 18 -28.79 20.94 31.50
C ALA A 18 -29.38 20.35 30.21
N LEU A 19 -28.80 20.70 29.06
CA LEU A 19 -29.07 20.00 27.81
C LEU A 19 -28.02 18.90 27.63
N LEU A 20 -28.40 17.69 28.05
CA LEU A 20 -27.78 16.43 27.67
C LEU A 20 -27.77 16.32 26.13
N LEU A 21 -26.68 16.71 25.48
CA LEU A 21 -26.43 16.29 24.11
C LEU A 21 -25.79 14.90 24.13
N VAL A 22 -26.66 13.95 23.82
CA VAL A 22 -26.42 12.57 23.44
C VAL A 22 -25.06 12.39 22.77
N THR A 23 -24.24 11.60 23.45
CA THR A 23 -23.02 10.99 22.95
C THR A 23 -23.29 10.34 21.60
N HIS A 24 -22.70 10.88 20.53
CA HIS A 24 -22.59 10.15 19.28
C HIS A 24 -21.46 9.13 19.45
N PRO A 25 -21.71 7.81 19.42
CA PRO A 25 -20.63 6.90 19.13
C PRO A 25 -20.28 7.15 17.66
N CYS A 26 -19.21 7.92 17.43
CA CYS A 26 -18.50 7.85 16.17
C CYS A 26 -17.97 6.42 16.07
N LEU A 27 -18.75 5.55 15.42
CA LEU A 27 -18.27 4.28 14.92
C LEU A 27 -17.28 4.60 13.80
N ALA A 28 -16.05 4.92 14.22
CA ALA A 28 -14.90 4.84 13.37
C ALA A 28 -14.81 3.39 12.91
N PHE A 29 -15.28 3.12 11.69
CA PHE A 29 -14.86 1.95 10.94
C PHE A 29 -13.36 2.11 10.69
N ALA A 30 -12.55 1.70 11.67
CA ALA A 30 -11.21 1.26 11.41
C ALA A 30 -11.36 0.06 10.47
N GLN A 31 -11.30 0.31 9.16
CA GLN A 31 -10.95 -0.75 8.22
C GLN A 31 -9.56 -1.21 8.62
N SER A 32 -9.53 -2.24 9.47
CA SER A 32 -8.35 -3.06 9.68
C SER A 32 -7.87 -3.44 8.29
N GLN A 33 -6.78 -2.81 7.84
CA GLN A 33 -6.02 -3.30 6.71
C GLN A 33 -5.67 -4.71 7.10
N GLY A 34 -6.41 -5.67 6.52
CA GLY A 34 -6.22 -7.08 6.80
C GLY A 34 -4.74 -7.35 6.61
N VAL A 35 -4.09 -7.76 7.69
CA VAL A 35 -2.79 -8.41 7.60
C VAL A 35 -3.07 -9.62 6.74
N SER A 36 -2.82 -9.51 5.43
CA SER A 36 -2.97 -10.62 4.53
C SER A 36 -1.97 -11.66 4.99
N LEU A 37 -2.48 -12.72 5.61
CA LEU A 37 -1.66 -13.86 6.00
C LEU A 37 -0.90 -14.31 4.75
N PRO A 38 0.41 -14.58 4.85
CA PRO A 38 1.15 -15.12 3.73
C PRO A 38 0.44 -16.41 3.26
N PRO A 39 0.35 -16.65 1.94
CA PRO A 39 -0.27 -17.86 1.42
C PRO A 39 0.36 -19.10 2.07
N PRO A 40 -0.43 -20.17 2.33
CA PRO A 40 -0.02 -21.31 3.17
C PRO A 40 1.22 -22.03 2.65
N THR A 41 1.59 -21.84 1.38
CA THR A 41 2.93 -22.18 0.89
C THR A 41 3.29 -21.22 -0.24
N ARG A 42 4.24 -20.31 0.01
CA ARG A 42 4.83 -19.46 -1.03
C ARG A 42 5.76 -20.32 -1.89
N GLN A 43 5.60 -20.26 -3.21
CA GLN A 43 6.49 -20.93 -4.14
C GLN A 43 7.79 -20.13 -4.27
N LEU A 44 8.93 -20.79 -4.07
CA LEU A 44 10.25 -20.20 -4.16
C LEU A 44 11.05 -20.93 -5.24
N SER A 45 11.67 -20.18 -6.16
CA SER A 45 12.53 -20.72 -7.21
C SER A 45 13.88 -19.99 -7.23
N GLY A 46 14.97 -20.72 -6.99
CA GLY A 46 16.33 -20.15 -7.05
C GLY A 46 16.73 -19.23 -5.89
N LEU A 47 15.97 -19.21 -4.80
CA LEU A 47 16.26 -18.45 -3.58
C LEU A 47 15.78 -19.17 -2.31
N THR A 48 16.37 -18.83 -1.17
CA THR A 48 15.95 -19.32 0.15
C THR A 48 14.76 -18.53 0.71
N SER A 49 14.13 -19.06 1.75
CA SER A 49 13.05 -18.35 2.46
C SER A 49 13.53 -17.03 3.08
N ASP A 50 14.77 -16.99 3.58
CA ASP A 50 15.33 -15.77 4.20
C ASP A 50 15.61 -14.70 3.16
N GLU A 51 16.16 -15.08 2.00
CA GLU A 51 16.35 -14.18 0.86
C GLU A 51 15.01 -13.62 0.36
N ALA A 52 13.99 -14.47 0.24
CA ALA A 52 12.64 -14.07 -0.12
C ALA A 52 12.03 -13.08 0.88
N ASN A 53 12.18 -13.34 2.18
CA ASN A 53 11.68 -12.45 3.22
C ASN A 53 12.44 -11.12 3.25
N ALA A 54 13.76 -11.13 3.06
CA ALA A 54 14.55 -9.92 2.97
C ALA A 54 14.13 -9.04 1.78
N LEU A 55 13.82 -9.65 0.63
CA LEU A 55 13.28 -8.95 -0.54
C LEU A 55 11.92 -8.31 -0.24
N ILE A 56 10.99 -9.05 0.36
CA ILE A 56 9.67 -8.53 0.75
C ILE A 56 9.81 -7.36 1.72
N ILE A 57 10.67 -7.48 2.74
CA ILE A 57 10.89 -6.42 3.71
C ILE A 57 11.42 -5.16 3.02
N LYS A 58 12.38 -5.29 2.09
CA LYS A 58 12.88 -4.16 1.30
C LYS A 58 11.75 -3.45 0.53
N LEU A 59 10.88 -4.21 -0.13
CA LEU A 59 9.74 -3.67 -0.87
C LEU A 59 8.74 -2.98 0.05
N GLN A 60 8.42 -3.58 1.20
CA GLN A 60 7.53 -2.99 2.20
C GLN A 60 8.10 -1.71 2.79
N VAL A 61 9.40 -1.67 3.10
CA VAL A 61 10.08 -0.46 3.57
C VAL A 61 10.02 0.64 2.50
N ALA A 62 10.26 0.30 1.23
CA ALA A 62 10.11 1.24 0.12
C ALA A 62 8.66 1.77 0.00
N GLN A 63 7.65 0.90 0.15
CA GLN A 63 6.25 1.33 0.21
C GLN A 63 5.99 2.31 1.35
N GLN A 64 6.50 2.04 2.56
CA GLN A 64 6.29 2.91 3.72
C GLN A 64 6.95 4.28 3.50
N LYS A 65 8.17 4.31 2.96
CA LYS A 65 8.85 5.56 2.61
C LYS A 65 8.06 6.38 1.58
N LEU A 66 7.57 5.73 0.51
CA LEU A 66 6.73 6.39 -0.49
C LEU A 66 5.39 6.90 0.07
N LYS A 67 4.78 6.18 1.02
CA LYS A 67 3.56 6.60 1.73
C LYS A 67 3.82 7.81 2.64
N ALA A 68 4.99 7.85 3.29
CA ALA A 68 5.45 8.97 4.10
C ALA A 68 5.90 10.19 3.27
N GLY A 69 5.78 10.15 1.93
CA GLY A 69 6.22 11.23 1.04
C GLY A 69 7.74 11.34 0.90
N THR A 70 8.49 10.33 1.36
CA THR A 70 9.95 10.30 1.19
C THR A 70 10.31 9.95 -0.25
N PHE A 71 11.21 10.72 -0.84
CA PHE A 71 11.75 10.45 -2.17
C PHE A 71 12.47 9.10 -2.21
N GLN A 72 12.27 8.31 -3.27
CA GLN A 72 12.96 7.04 -3.50
C GLN A 72 13.59 7.07 -4.90
N ASN A 73 14.81 6.54 -5.02
CA ASN A 73 15.64 6.71 -6.22
C ASN A 73 15.54 5.54 -7.21
N PHE A 74 14.46 4.75 -7.17
CA PHE A 74 14.28 3.61 -8.07
C PHE A 74 13.22 3.89 -9.12
N GLU A 75 13.38 3.28 -10.29
CA GLU A 75 12.41 3.37 -11.36
C GLU A 75 11.18 2.52 -11.05
N LEU A 76 10.00 3.09 -11.27
CA LEU A 76 8.74 2.40 -11.09
C LEU A 76 7.93 2.43 -12.36
N LEU A 77 7.74 1.27 -12.96
CA LEU A 77 7.04 1.07 -14.22
C LEU A 77 5.82 0.19 -13.99
N ALA A 78 4.73 0.46 -14.69
CA ALA A 78 3.57 -0.41 -14.71
C ALA A 78 2.94 -0.45 -16.09
N GLY A 79 2.37 -1.60 -16.44
CA GLY A 79 1.72 -1.83 -17.71
C GLY A 79 0.76 -3.01 -17.66
N SER A 80 0.04 -3.22 -18.77
CA SER A 80 -0.86 -4.35 -18.94
C SER A 80 -1.18 -4.56 -20.43
N VAL A 81 -1.93 -5.61 -20.74
CA VAL A 81 -2.51 -5.78 -22.08
C VAL A 81 -3.40 -4.58 -22.40
N ALA A 82 -3.30 -4.07 -23.63
CA ALA A 82 -3.95 -2.82 -24.05
C ALA A 82 -5.47 -2.75 -23.78
N SER A 83 -6.16 -3.90 -23.79
CA SER A 83 -7.58 -4.02 -23.54
C SER A 83 -7.98 -3.93 -22.06
N TYR A 84 -7.03 -3.91 -21.12
CA TYR A 84 -7.31 -3.90 -19.69
C TYR A 84 -7.32 -2.50 -19.10
N ASP A 85 -8.20 -2.26 -18.12
CA ASP A 85 -8.27 -0.96 -17.41
C ASP A 85 -6.97 -0.63 -16.66
N MET A 86 -6.15 -1.64 -16.36
CA MET A 86 -4.86 -1.52 -15.71
C MET A 86 -3.84 -0.70 -16.52
N THR A 87 -4.11 -0.44 -17.81
CA THR A 87 -3.34 0.51 -18.65
C THR A 87 -3.40 1.95 -18.15
N LYS A 88 -4.42 2.31 -17.36
CA LYS A 88 -4.66 3.69 -16.89
C LYS A 88 -4.14 3.93 -15.47
N VAL A 89 -3.59 2.91 -14.82
CA VAL A 89 -3.20 3.00 -13.40
C VAL A 89 -1.76 3.48 -13.28
N SER A 90 -1.52 4.45 -12.40
CA SER A 90 -0.18 4.94 -12.10
C SER A 90 0.69 3.82 -11.51
N PRO A 91 1.96 3.67 -11.95
CA PRO A 91 2.89 2.70 -11.36
C PRO A 91 3.01 2.83 -9.85
N ARG A 92 3.03 4.07 -9.34
CA ARG A 92 3.07 4.36 -7.90
C ARG A 92 1.84 3.81 -7.17
N ASP A 93 0.66 4.00 -7.74
CA ASP A 93 -0.58 3.55 -7.11
C ASP A 93 -0.65 2.03 -7.05
N VAL A 94 -0.23 1.34 -8.12
CA VAL A 94 -0.15 -0.14 -8.13
C VAL A 94 0.83 -0.60 -7.06
N PHE A 95 2.04 -0.06 -7.07
CA PHE A 95 3.08 -0.44 -6.13
C PHE A 95 2.64 -0.29 -4.68
N LEU A 96 1.98 0.81 -4.33
CA LEU A 96 1.51 1.07 -2.96
C LEU A 96 0.34 0.17 -2.53
N LYS A 97 -0.44 -0.34 -3.47
CA LYS A 97 -1.60 -1.21 -3.21
C LYS A 97 -1.25 -2.69 -3.10
N VAL A 98 -0.15 -3.14 -3.71
CA VAL A 98 0.24 -4.56 -3.65
C VAL A 98 0.62 -4.95 -2.22
N PRO A 99 -0.04 -5.95 -1.62
CA PRO A 99 0.36 -6.50 -0.34
C PRO A 99 1.48 -7.52 -0.56
N PHE A 100 2.75 -7.07 -0.56
CA PHE A 100 3.91 -7.93 -0.86
C PHE A 100 4.04 -9.17 0.04
N ALA A 101 3.48 -9.17 1.25
CA ALA A 101 3.42 -10.38 2.08
C ALA A 101 2.58 -11.51 1.46
N ALA A 102 1.59 -11.15 0.63
CA ALA A 102 0.62 -12.04 0.01
C ALA A 102 1.05 -12.55 -1.39
N VAL A 103 2.27 -12.23 -1.84
CA VAL A 103 2.80 -12.81 -3.08
C VAL A 103 2.89 -14.32 -2.95
N TRP A 104 2.41 -15.03 -3.97
CA TRP A 104 2.31 -16.49 -3.95
C TRP A 104 3.51 -17.17 -4.58
N SER A 105 4.25 -16.49 -5.45
CA SER A 105 5.48 -16.96 -6.05
C SER A 105 6.56 -15.89 -6.01
N ILE A 106 7.80 -16.31 -5.74
CA ILE A 106 9.02 -15.52 -5.86
C ILE A 106 10.10 -16.37 -6.54
N GLU A 107 10.72 -15.80 -7.56
CA GLU A 107 11.78 -16.42 -8.34
C GLU A 107 13.00 -15.49 -8.38
N ARG A 108 14.20 -16.05 -8.19
CA ARG A 108 15.44 -15.40 -8.61
C ARG A 108 15.66 -15.71 -10.08
N VAL A 109 15.57 -14.69 -10.92
CA VAL A 109 15.76 -14.85 -12.36
C VAL A 109 17.26 -14.94 -12.66
N ARG A 110 17.68 -15.94 -13.44
CA ARG A 110 19.08 -16.07 -13.86
C ARG A 110 19.45 -14.89 -14.74
N THR A 111 20.64 -14.37 -14.51
CA THR A 111 21.19 -13.20 -15.22
C THR A 111 22.67 -13.45 -15.47
N ASP A 112 23.15 -13.04 -16.65
CA ASP A 112 24.57 -13.06 -16.98
C ASP A 112 25.29 -11.81 -16.44
N ASN A 113 24.53 -10.82 -15.95
CA ASN A 113 25.07 -9.62 -15.32
C ASN A 113 24.95 -9.72 -13.79
N PRO A 114 26.05 -10.03 -13.06
CA PRO A 114 26.01 -10.19 -11.61
C PRO A 114 25.78 -8.88 -10.85
N LEU A 115 25.93 -7.72 -11.51
CA LEU A 115 25.70 -6.41 -10.89
C LEU A 115 24.21 -6.10 -10.72
N TRP A 116 23.35 -6.81 -11.46
CA TRP A 116 21.91 -6.57 -11.55
C TRP A 116 21.20 -7.89 -11.35
N GLN A 117 20.62 -8.09 -10.16
CA GLN A 117 19.91 -9.31 -9.83
C GLN A 117 18.39 -9.10 -9.92
N PRO A 118 17.74 -9.57 -11.00
CA PRO A 118 16.29 -9.57 -11.12
C PRO A 118 15.65 -10.65 -10.25
N TYR A 119 14.50 -10.30 -9.69
CA TYR A 119 13.57 -11.19 -9.00
C TYR A 119 12.19 -11.03 -9.61
N ARG A 120 11.45 -12.12 -9.74
CA ARG A 120 10.08 -12.11 -10.25
C ARG A 120 9.13 -12.54 -9.16
N LEU A 121 8.12 -11.72 -8.88
CA LEU A 121 7.09 -11.98 -7.88
C LEU A 121 5.73 -12.04 -8.57
N ALA A 122 4.87 -12.92 -8.09
CA ALA A 122 3.50 -13.01 -8.59
C ALA A 122 2.49 -12.74 -7.48
N TYR A 123 1.55 -11.83 -7.76
CA TYR A 123 0.45 -11.48 -6.86
C TYR A 123 -0.90 -11.54 -7.59
N ALA A 124 -1.81 -12.38 -7.11
CA ALA A 124 -3.12 -12.57 -7.72
C ALA A 124 -4.21 -11.94 -6.82
N PRO A 125 -4.65 -10.69 -7.07
CA PRO A 125 -5.58 -9.99 -6.19
C PRO A 125 -6.96 -10.67 -6.10
N THR A 126 -7.36 -11.36 -7.16
CA THR A 126 -8.65 -12.07 -7.26
C THR A 126 -8.52 -13.59 -7.15
N GLY A 127 -7.38 -14.08 -6.65
CA GLY A 127 -7.09 -15.52 -6.51
C GLY A 127 -6.33 -16.12 -7.69
N LEU A 128 -5.73 -17.29 -7.46
CA LEU A 128 -4.92 -18.02 -8.44
C LEU A 128 -5.74 -18.44 -9.67
N GLY A 129 -5.10 -18.52 -10.83
CA GLY A 129 -5.77 -18.83 -12.11
C GLY A 129 -6.64 -17.69 -12.65
N LYS A 130 -6.57 -16.49 -12.04
CA LYS A 130 -7.16 -15.25 -12.56
C LYS A 130 -6.04 -14.30 -13.00
N LEU A 131 -6.45 -13.11 -13.44
CA LEU A 131 -5.54 -12.02 -13.76
C LEU A 131 -4.67 -11.69 -12.55
N TYR A 132 -3.37 -11.47 -12.79
CA TYR A 132 -2.41 -11.28 -11.72
C TYR A 132 -1.38 -10.21 -12.09
N TRP A 133 -0.73 -9.67 -11.06
CA TRP A 133 0.43 -8.81 -11.19
C TRP A 133 1.68 -9.67 -11.25
N ASP A 134 2.37 -9.57 -12.38
CA ASP A 134 3.73 -10.03 -12.58
C ASP A 134 4.68 -8.88 -12.25
N ILE A 135 5.51 -9.04 -11.22
CA ILE A 135 6.30 -7.96 -10.64
C ILE A 135 7.77 -8.34 -10.75
N GLU A 136 8.48 -7.62 -11.60
CA GLU A 136 9.94 -7.72 -11.69
C GLU A 136 10.58 -6.69 -10.75
N VAL A 137 11.52 -7.13 -9.94
CA VAL A 137 12.28 -6.30 -9.01
C VAL A 137 13.76 -6.51 -9.27
N THR A 138 14.44 -5.46 -9.69
CA THR A 138 15.88 -5.51 -9.94
C THR A 138 16.62 -4.88 -8.79
N LEU A 139 17.53 -5.65 -8.19
CA LEU A 139 18.46 -5.15 -7.19
C LEU A 139 19.81 -4.85 -7.84
N GLY A 140 20.38 -3.68 -7.50
CA GLY A 140 21.73 -3.30 -7.92
C GLY A 140 22.83 -3.90 -7.05
N ILE A 141 24.09 -3.58 -7.36
CA ILE A 141 25.29 -4.08 -6.65
C ILE A 141 25.27 -3.81 -5.14
N ASN A 142 24.67 -2.71 -4.71
CA ASN A 142 24.53 -2.32 -3.31
C ASN A 142 23.35 -3.05 -2.60
N GLY A 143 22.63 -3.92 -3.32
CA GLY A 143 21.44 -4.61 -2.84
C GLY A 143 20.22 -3.70 -2.65
N ASN A 144 20.25 -2.46 -3.15
CA ASN A 144 19.10 -1.57 -3.18
C ASN A 144 18.23 -1.87 -4.40
N ILE A 145 16.97 -1.47 -4.30
CA ILE A 145 16.04 -1.54 -5.43
C ILE A 145 16.49 -0.49 -6.45
N GLU A 146 16.72 -0.94 -7.69
CA GLU A 146 17.02 -0.05 -8.83
C GLU A 146 15.77 0.13 -9.69
N GLN A 147 14.99 -0.94 -9.87
CA GLN A 147 13.79 -0.90 -10.69
C GLN A 147 12.71 -1.86 -10.16
N VAL A 148 11.45 -1.45 -10.30
CA VAL A 148 10.27 -2.30 -10.14
C VAL A 148 9.37 -2.15 -11.37
N VAL A 149 9.12 -3.25 -12.06
CA VAL A 149 8.23 -3.31 -13.23
C VAL A 149 7.01 -4.16 -12.88
N MET A 150 5.81 -3.58 -13.00
CA MET A 150 4.56 -4.24 -12.63
C MET A 150 3.69 -4.45 -13.87
N THR A 151 3.58 -5.69 -14.33
CA THR A 151 2.75 -6.02 -15.50
C THR A 151 1.51 -6.78 -15.09
N TYR A 152 0.33 -6.29 -15.45
CA TYR A 152 -0.91 -7.04 -15.25
C TYR A 152 -1.14 -8.03 -16.41
N ARG A 153 -1.15 -9.33 -16.09
CA ARG A 153 -1.14 -10.40 -17.09
C ARG A 153 -2.31 -11.38 -16.90
N PRO A 154 -2.82 -12.00 -17.99
CA PRO A 154 -3.67 -13.17 -17.89
C PRO A 154 -2.90 -14.34 -17.25
N PRO A 155 -3.60 -15.28 -16.59
CA PRO A 155 -2.96 -16.50 -16.09
C PRO A 155 -2.31 -17.27 -17.25
N ALA A 156 -1.26 -18.04 -16.96
CA ALA A 156 -0.69 -18.94 -17.95
C ALA A 156 -1.78 -19.89 -18.47
N PRO A 157 -1.86 -20.13 -19.79
CA PRO A 157 -2.79 -21.11 -20.33
C PRO A 157 -2.49 -22.49 -19.70
N SER A 158 -3.54 -23.13 -19.22
CA SER A 158 -3.54 -24.50 -18.69
C SER A 158 -3.50 -25.54 -19.80
#